data_AF-A0A536X0A2-F1
#
_entry.id   AF-A0A536X0A2-F1
#
_cell.length_a   1.000
_cell.length_b   1.000
_cell.length_c   1.000
_cell.angle_alpha   90.00
_cell.angle_beta   90.00
_cell.angle_gamma   90.00
#
_symmetry.space_group_name_H-M   'P 1'
#
loop_
_entity.id
_entity.type
_entity.pdbx_description
1 polymer ?
#
loop_
_entity_poly.entity_id
_entity_poly.type
_entity_poly.pdbx_seq_one_letter_code
_entity_poly.pdbx_strand_id
1 'polypeptide(L)'
;VLFDQKPGAWRGPIESRYGWHLVFIDSITPERVRPFEEIEPDVKAQWIAEQREETKRKMYDAMRARYKVVLPDSKAVPDATPASKKSP
;
A
#
# COMPACT_ATOMS: atom_id res chain seq x y z
N VAL A 1 -5.58 2.90 17.96
CA VAL A 1 -6.11 3.26 19.31
C VAL A 1 -7.07 4.47 19.27
N LEU A 2 -7.46 5.00 18.10
CA LEU A 2 -8.35 6.17 18.02
C LEU A 2 -9.81 5.85 18.40
N PHE A 3 -10.25 4.62 18.13
CA PHE A 3 -11.64 4.19 18.30
C PHE A 3 -12.05 3.84 19.74
N ASP A 4 -11.10 3.82 20.69
CA ASP A 4 -11.36 3.50 22.11
C ASP A 4 -11.54 4.75 22.98
N GLN A 5 -12.11 5.81 22.40
CA GLN A 5 -12.12 7.15 23.02
C GLN A 5 -13.52 7.69 23.20
N LYS A 6 -13.71 8.51 24.23
CA LYS A 6 -14.98 9.22 24.41
C LYS A 6 -15.14 10.25 23.28
N PRO A 7 -16.28 10.25 22.56
CA PRO A 7 -16.63 11.34 21.65
C PRO A 7 -16.67 12.68 22.39
N GLY A 8 -16.46 13.77 21.66
CA GLY A 8 -16.48 15.15 22.17
C GLY A 8 -15.12 15.71 22.59
N ALA A 9 -14.01 15.05 22.24
CA ALA A 9 -12.66 15.49 22.62
C ALA A 9 -11.73 15.68 21.41
N TRP A 10 -10.89 16.73 21.49
CA TRP A 10 -9.78 16.93 20.57
C TRP A 10 -8.66 15.92 20.83
N ARG A 11 -8.09 15.37 19.77
CA ARG A 11 -6.99 14.39 19.80
C ARG A 11 -5.86 14.87 18.91
N GLY A 12 -4.65 14.72 19.42
CA GLY A 12 -3.44 15.07 18.68
C GLY A 12 -2.28 15.38 19.61
N PRO A 13 -1.09 15.60 19.04
CA PRO A 13 -0.85 15.74 17.61
C PRO A 13 -0.61 14.37 16.93
N ILE A 14 -1.28 14.11 15.79
CA ILE A 14 -1.10 12.90 14.99
C ILE A 14 -0.16 13.22 13.84
N GLU A 15 0.95 12.50 13.75
CA GLU A 15 1.87 12.62 12.63
C GLU A 15 1.28 11.94 11.39
N SER A 16 1.12 12.72 10.32
CA SER A 16 0.82 12.20 8.99
C SER A 16 1.95 12.61 8.04
N ARG A 17 1.93 12.04 6.82
CA ARG A 17 2.88 12.42 5.76
C ARG A 17 2.90 13.93 5.46
N TYR A 18 1.83 14.65 5.83
CA TYR A 18 1.68 16.09 5.62
C TYR A 18 1.98 16.92 6.89
N GLY A 19 2.46 16.30 7.97
CA GLY A 19 2.77 16.96 9.24
C GLY A 19 1.77 16.63 10.36
N TRP A 20 1.68 17.51 11.36
CA TRP A 20 0.90 17.28 12.57
C TRP A 20 -0.57 17.67 12.40
N HIS A 21 -1.47 16.73 12.73
CA HIS A 21 -2.91 16.91 12.62
C HIS A 21 -3.58 16.79 13.99
N LEU A 22 -4.52 17.70 14.26
CA LEU A 22 -5.46 17.62 15.38
C LEU A 22 -6.83 17.18 14.83
N VAL A 23 -7.42 16.17 15.45
CA VAL A 23 -8.71 15.59 15.05
C VAL A 23 -9.69 15.67 16.21
N PHE A 24 -10.88 16.21 15.96
CA PHE A 24 -11.99 16.21 16.89
C PHE A 24 -12.90 15.01 16.59
N ILE A 25 -13.16 14.18 17.60
CA ILE A 25 -14.07 13.04 17.44
C ILE A 25 -15.47 13.49 17.85
N ASP A 26 -16.34 13.72 16.89
CA ASP A 26 -17.74 14.10 17.15
C ASP A 26 -18.58 12.91 17.64
N SER A 27 -18.49 11.77 16.95
CA SER A 27 -19.21 10.54 17.29
C SER A 27 -18.40 9.30 16.89
N ILE A 28 -18.65 8.17 17.56
CA ILE A 28 -18.07 6.86 17.23
C ILE A 28 -19.21 5.88 17.00
N THR A 29 -19.29 5.34 15.79
CA THR A 29 -20.19 4.23 15.48
C THR A 29 -19.50 2.93 15.92
N PRO A 30 -20.10 2.14 16.82
CA PRO A 30 -19.51 0.88 17.25
C PRO A 30 -19.39 -0.08 16.05
N GLU A 31 -18.25 -0.76 15.96
CA GLU A 31 -17.99 -1.71 14.89
C GLU A 31 -18.92 -2.92 15.05
N ARG A 32 -19.66 -3.27 14.00
CA ARG A 32 -20.38 -4.55 13.93
C ARG A 32 -19.44 -5.58 13.34
N VAL A 33 -19.11 -6.61 14.12
CA VAL A 33 -18.43 -7.79 13.58
C VAL A 33 -19.39 -8.48 12.61
N ARG A 34 -19.05 -8.48 11.32
CA ARG A 34 -19.80 -9.23 10.31
C ARG A 34 -19.55 -10.73 10.52
N PRO A 35 -20.59 -11.58 10.42
CA PRO A 35 -20.40 -13.03 10.46
C PRO A 35 -19.51 -13.48 9.30
N PHE A 36 -18.83 -14.62 9.48
CA PHE A 36 -17.83 -15.10 8.53
C PHE A 36 -18.43 -15.34 7.15
N GLU A 37 -19.66 -15.85 7.11
CA GLU A 37 -20.43 -16.15 5.90
C GLU A 37 -20.66 -14.90 5.02
N GLU A 38 -20.76 -13.71 5.63
CA GLU A 38 -20.90 -12.44 4.90
C GLU A 38 -19.57 -11.97 4.27
N ILE A 39 -18.43 -12.37 4.83
CA ILE A 39 -17.10 -11.88 4.42
C ILE A 39 -16.21 -12.93 3.77
N GLU A 40 -16.60 -14.21 3.80
CA GLU A 40 -15.88 -15.32 3.17
C GLU A 40 -15.43 -15.00 1.73
N PRO A 41 -16.28 -14.48 0.81
CA PRO A 41 -15.85 -14.20 -0.55
C PRO A 41 -14.74 -13.13 -0.61
N ASP A 42 -14.82 -12.09 0.22
CA ASP A 42 -13.85 -11.01 0.26
C ASP A 42 -12.51 -11.49 0.84
N VAL A 43 -12.56 -12.24 1.95
CA VAL A 43 -11.38 -12.83 2.59
C VAL A 43 -10.69 -13.79 1.63
N LYS A 44 -11.45 -14.63 0.94
CA LYS A 44 -10.91 -15.58 -0.05
C LYS A 44 -10.25 -14.84 -1.22
N ALA A 45 -10.87 -13.77 -1.73
CA ALA A 45 -10.30 -12.98 -2.80
C ALA A 45 -8.97 -12.31 -2.38
N GLN A 46 -8.92 -11.72 -1.18
CA GLN A 46 -7.72 -11.13 -0.62
C GLN A 46 -6.62 -12.18 -0.42
N TRP A 47 -6.96 -13.33 0.16
CA TRP A 47 -6.02 -14.42 0.38
C TRP A 47 -5.41 -14.93 -0.95
N ILE A 48 -6.22 -15.12 -1.98
CA ILE A 48 -5.73 -15.51 -3.31
C ILE A 48 -4.77 -14.44 -3.88
N ALA A 49 -5.08 -13.15 -3.70
CA ALA A 49 -4.22 -12.07 -4.15
C ALA A 49 -2.86 -12.09 -3.43
N GLU A 50 -2.86 -12.26 -2.10
CA GLU A 50 -1.64 -12.37 -1.30
C GLU A 50 -0.77 -13.56 -1.73
N GLN A 51 -1.39 -14.74 -1.94
CA GLN A 51 -0.67 -15.92 -2.40
C GLN A 51 -0.04 -15.73 -3.78
N ARG A 52 -0.70 -15.00 -4.68
CA ARG A 52 -0.15 -14.64 -5.99
C ARG A 52 1.04 -13.72 -5.85
N GLU A 53 0.96 -12.68 -5.02
CA GLU A 53 2.08 -11.76 -4.79
C GLU A 53 3.28 -12.46 -4.15
N GLU A 54 3.03 -13.35 -3.19
CA GLU A 54 4.10 -14.16 -2.58
C GLU A 54 4.77 -15.07 -3.62
N THR A 55 3.99 -15.73 -4.47
CA THR A 55 4.51 -16.60 -5.54
C THR A 55 5.33 -15.80 -6.54
N LYS A 56 4.81 -14.65 -6.99
CA LYS A 56 5.54 -13.74 -7.88
C LYS A 56 6.86 -13.30 -7.27
N ARG A 57 6.88 -12.93 -5.99
CA ARG A 57 8.10 -12.54 -5.28
C ARG A 57 9.12 -13.68 -5.27
N LYS A 58 8.71 -14.90 -4.89
CA LYS A 58 9.60 -16.08 -4.89
C LYS A 58 10.17 -16.38 -6.27
N MET A 59 9.33 -16.31 -7.31
CA MET A 59 9.77 -16.50 -8.69
C MET A 59 10.76 -15.40 -9.13
N TYR A 60 10.45 -14.14 -8.81
CA TYR A 60 11.33 -13.01 -9.08
C TYR A 60 12.69 -13.18 -8.40
N ASP A 61 12.71 -13.55 -7.12
CA ASP A 61 13.95 -13.75 -6.36
C ASP A 61 14.80 -14.88 -6.96
N ALA A 62 14.17 -16.01 -7.31
CA ALA A 62 14.84 -17.12 -7.97
C ALA A 62 15.41 -16.76 -9.35
N MET A 63 14.71 -15.91 -10.11
CA MET A 63 15.22 -15.37 -11.37
C MET A 63 16.39 -14.41 -11.12
N ARG A 64 16.21 -13.42 -10.24
CA ARG A 64 17.20 -12.39 -9.92
C ARG A 64 18.52 -12.97 -9.44
N ALA A 65 18.49 -14.07 -8.68
CA ALA A 65 19.69 -14.75 -8.19
C ALA A 65 20.60 -15.28 -9.30
N ARG A 66 20.05 -15.58 -10.49
CA ARG A 66 20.83 -16.09 -11.63
C ARG A 66 21.50 -15.00 -12.46
N TYR A 67 21.14 -13.73 -12.26
CA TYR A 67 21.65 -12.62 -13.06
C TYR A 67 22.49 -11.69 -12.20
N LYS A 68 23.53 -11.10 -12.79
CA LYS A 68 24.25 -9.97 -12.18
C LYS A 68 23.70 -8.69 -12.78
N VAL A 69 22.87 -7.97 -12.02
CA VAL A 69 22.38 -6.64 -12.44
C VAL A 69 23.51 -5.65 -12.23
N VAL A 70 23.98 -5.04 -13.31
CA VAL A 70 24.96 -3.96 -13.29
C VAL A 70 24.21 -2.69 -13.67
N LEU A 71 24.13 -1.72 -12.76
CA LEU A 71 23.67 -0.38 -13.11
C LEU A 71 24.85 0.35 -13.77
N PRO A 72 24.66 0.98 -14.95
CA PRO A 72 25.70 1.83 -15.51
C PRO A 72 25.94 3.03 -14.58
N ASP A 73 27.19 3.49 -14.54
CA ASP A 73 27.57 4.66 -13.74
C ASP A 73 26.68 5.85 -14.12
N SER A 74 25.95 6.40 -13.14
CA SER A 74 25.01 7.50 -13.35
C SER A 74 25.69 8.86 -13.64
N LYS A 75 26.96 8.84 -14.09
CA LYS A 75 27.65 10.00 -14.68
C LYS A 75 27.68 9.96 -16.21
N ALA A 76 26.79 9.21 -16.84
CA ALA A 76 26.54 9.29 -18.28
C ALA A 76 25.06 9.10 -18.60
N VAL A 77 24.21 10.02 -18.14
CA VAL A 77 22.92 10.28 -18.81
C VAL A 77 22.85 11.79 -19.08
N PRO A 78 23.34 12.27 -20.23
CA PRO A 78 22.87 13.52 -20.77
C PRO A 78 21.47 13.25 -21.34
N ASP A 79 20.47 13.75 -20.63
CA ASP A 79 19.13 14.10 -21.08
C ASP A 79 18.56 13.33 -22.29
N ALA A 80 17.64 12.40 -22.04
CA ALA A 80 16.80 11.84 -23.09
C ALA A 80 15.37 11.61 -22.57
N THR A 81 14.60 12.69 -22.56
CA THR A 81 13.21 12.63 -23.04
C THR A 81 13.24 13.10 -24.49
N PRO A 82 12.70 12.36 -25.48
CA PRO A 82 11.31 12.62 -25.84
C PRO A 82 10.49 11.43 -26.41
N ALA A 83 9.19 11.51 -26.15
CA ALA A 83 8.07 11.25 -27.06
C ALA A 83 8.11 10.01 -27.99
N SER A 84 7.25 9.03 -27.67
CA SER A 84 6.71 8.11 -28.69
C SER A 84 5.47 8.73 -29.34
N LYS A 85 5.66 9.35 -30.51
CA LYS A 85 4.60 9.68 -31.48
C LYS A 85 4.17 8.40 -32.21
N LYS A 86 2.87 8.35 -32.52
CA LYS A 86 2.14 7.35 -33.32
C LYS A 86 2.83 6.92 -34.63
N SER A 87 2.48 5.69 -35.05
CA SER A 87 2.06 5.25 -36.39
C SER A 87 2.76 3.95 -36.85
N PRO A 88 2.23 3.18 -37.82
CA PRO A 88 0.99 3.34 -38.61
C PRO A 88 -0.13 2.36 -38.26
#